data_AF-A0A152A618-F1
#
_entry.id   AF-A0A152A618-F1
#
_cell.length_a   1.000
_cell.length_b   1.000
_cell.length_c   1.000
_cell.angle_alpha   90.00
_cell.angle_beta   90.00
_cell.angle_gamma   90.00
#
_symmetry.space_group_name_H-M   'P 1'
#
loop_
_entity.id
_entity.type
_entity.pdbx_description
1 polymer ?
#
loop_
_entity_poly.entity_id
_entity_poly.type
_entity_poly.pdbx_seq_one_letter_code
_entity_poly.pdbx_strand_id
1 'polypeptide(L)'
;MGLFNLDWDDLLAYNTVKVVKIRDARLGILHLSFMVGIILYIVVFQIFLQKGYLEIETPLGSIRTSLMAPSVYPSDLHYCTNQGGYNSTYAMDCQYWDENLVVFPVGEQSSFTATTRVRTYNQVTIGCSFTDPTCRYTNLNETNLYLAGVENFTLMIDHTMYAPISQIQKNAVDLSGYIRNQDGDDVTLDDGLNFIGIEGVPDIITIGTFLQMANIDLDGQSLVNASNSIRYDGVIVMVFITYSNTFSQNLNSFKYSYYIQPIEESEFTVIEPIFGSDITSRYIFKRHGLRILFFQTGTIGKFEFQSLLLTFVSGMGLLAVSTIVVDQLAIRILPQRKSYSSFKFQVTEGMQPMKKIITNDKGDDVMYSNIENL
;
A
#
# COMPACT_ATOMS: atom_id res chain seq x y z
N MET A 1 -12.54 -46.99 48.82
CA MET A 1 -12.97 -45.59 48.68
C MET A 1 -11.87 -44.75 49.32
N GLY A 2 -10.71 -44.57 48.73
CA GLY A 2 -10.47 -44.27 47.32
C GLY A 2 -10.28 -42.76 47.22
N LEU A 3 -9.02 -42.38 46.99
CA LEU A 3 -8.57 -41.18 46.29
C LEU A 3 -8.20 -39.95 47.14
N PHE A 4 -6.93 -39.58 46.96
CA PHE A 4 -6.30 -38.28 47.17
C PHE A 4 -5.83 -37.90 48.58
N ASN A 5 -4.83 -38.63 49.09
CA ASN A 5 -3.77 -37.99 49.86
C ASN A 5 -2.73 -37.50 48.84
N LEU A 6 -3.09 -36.44 48.11
CA LEU A 6 -2.26 -35.83 47.08
C LEU A 6 -1.20 -34.98 47.80
N ASP A 7 0.06 -35.37 47.72
CA ASP A 7 1.16 -34.58 48.25
C ASP A 7 1.33 -33.33 47.38
N TRP A 8 0.91 -32.18 47.90
CA TRP A 8 0.97 -30.90 47.18
C TRP A 8 2.41 -30.45 46.95
N ASP A 9 3.36 -30.88 47.77
CA ASP A 9 4.77 -30.52 47.57
C ASP A 9 5.38 -31.27 46.40
N ASP A 10 4.98 -32.54 46.20
CA ASP A 10 5.38 -33.33 45.03
C ASP A 10 4.62 -32.88 43.76
N LEU A 11 3.34 -32.50 43.90
CA LEU A 11 2.54 -31.96 42.79
C LEU A 11 3.04 -30.58 42.34
N LEU A 12 3.49 -29.74 43.27
CA LEU A 12 4.01 -28.39 43.01
C LEU A 12 5.55 -28.36 42.92
N ALA A 13 6.21 -29.52 42.90
CA ALA A 13 7.66 -29.60 42.74
C ALA A 13 8.09 -29.08 41.35
N TYR A 14 9.06 -28.15 41.34
CA TYR A 14 9.65 -27.63 40.11
C TYR A 14 11.01 -28.27 39.83
N ASN A 15 11.11 -28.94 38.69
CA ASN A 15 12.37 -29.52 38.23
C ASN A 15 13.23 -28.46 37.52
N THR A 16 14.45 -28.27 38.01
CA THR A 16 15.44 -27.37 37.39
C THR A 16 16.57 -28.14 36.72
N VAL A 17 17.11 -27.59 35.64
CA VAL A 17 18.30 -28.14 34.98
C VAL A 17 19.56 -27.86 35.82
N LYS A 18 20.44 -28.86 35.92
CA LYS A 18 21.77 -28.70 36.51
C LYS A 18 22.70 -28.02 35.50
N VAL A 19 23.22 -26.84 35.85
CA VAL A 19 24.08 -26.04 34.96
C VAL A 19 25.56 -26.22 35.33
N VAL A 20 26.43 -26.32 34.31
CA VAL A 20 27.89 -26.40 34.49
C VAL A 20 28.51 -25.07 34.06
N LYS A 21 29.25 -24.42 34.96
CA LYS A 21 29.92 -23.14 34.69
C LYS A 21 31.35 -23.39 34.19
N ILE A 22 31.57 -23.27 32.88
CA ILE A 22 32.90 -23.39 32.26
C ILE A 22 33.67 -22.07 32.43
N ARG A 23 34.82 -22.10 33.10
CA ARG A 23 35.70 -20.94 33.28
C ARG A 23 36.79 -20.89 32.20
N ASP A 24 36.40 -20.56 30.96
CA ASP A 24 37.34 -20.30 29.86
C ASP A 24 37.02 -18.94 29.20
N ALA A 25 38.02 -18.05 29.12
CA ALA A 25 37.87 -16.71 28.58
C ALA A 25 37.52 -16.70 27.07
N ARG A 26 38.02 -17.65 26.28
CA ARG A 26 37.78 -17.71 24.83
C ARG A 26 36.32 -18.08 24.53
N LEU A 27 35.80 -19.09 25.22
CA LEU A 27 34.39 -19.48 25.15
C LEU A 27 33.47 -18.39 25.71
N GLY A 28 33.89 -17.76 26.81
CA GLY A 28 33.15 -16.65 27.42
C GLY A 28 33.02 -15.45 26.48
N ILE A 29 34.12 -15.02 25.85
CA ILE A 29 34.12 -13.92 24.87
C ILE A 29 33.26 -14.29 23.65
N LEU A 30 33.39 -15.52 23.14
CA LEU A 30 32.58 -15.99 22.01
C LEU A 30 31.08 -15.95 22.34
N HIS A 31 30.67 -16.54 23.47
CA HIS A 31 29.27 -16.53 23.90
C HIS A 31 28.74 -15.12 24.13
N LEU A 32 29.54 -14.26 24.78
CA LEU A 32 29.18 -12.87 25.01
C LEU A 32 29.03 -12.11 23.68
N SER A 33 29.91 -12.35 22.71
CA SER A 33 29.86 -11.71 21.39
C SER A 33 28.57 -12.08 20.64
N PHE A 34 28.16 -13.35 20.70
CA PHE A 34 26.88 -13.78 20.13
C PHE A 34 25.69 -13.20 20.88
N MET A 35 25.69 -13.19 22.21
CA MET A 35 24.62 -12.56 22.99
C MET A 35 24.46 -11.08 22.65
N VAL A 36 25.56 -10.31 22.67
CA VAL A 36 25.54 -8.88 22.36
C VAL A 36 25.09 -8.66 20.91
N GLY A 37 25.59 -9.44 19.95
CA GLY A 37 25.20 -9.35 18.55
C GLY A 37 23.72 -9.64 18.32
N ILE A 38 23.17 -10.68 18.97
CA ILE A 38 21.75 -11.04 18.88
C ILE A 38 20.87 -9.98 19.54
N ILE A 39 21.24 -9.47 20.71
CA ILE A 39 20.51 -8.38 21.37
C ILE A 39 20.50 -7.13 20.48
N LEU A 40 21.65 -6.74 19.91
CA LEU A 40 21.74 -5.65 18.95
C LEU A 40 20.85 -5.88 17.73
N TYR A 41 20.85 -7.09 17.18
CA TYR A 41 19.98 -7.46 16.06
C TYR A 41 18.50 -7.35 16.42
N ILE A 42 18.07 -7.86 17.58
CA ILE A 42 16.66 -7.77 17.99
C ILE A 42 16.26 -6.32 18.21
N VAL A 43 17.04 -5.56 18.98
CA VAL A 43 16.67 -4.19 19.34
C VAL A 43 16.75 -3.27 18.12
N VAL A 44 17.88 -3.25 17.41
CA VAL A 44 18.09 -2.31 16.30
C VAL A 44 17.33 -2.76 15.05
N PHE A 45 17.51 -4.01 14.63
CA PHE A 45 16.94 -4.45 13.36
C PHE A 45 15.46 -4.83 13.50
N GLN A 46 15.10 -5.73 14.43
CA GLN A 46 13.72 -6.21 14.53
C GLN A 46 12.76 -5.16 15.12
N ILE A 47 13.15 -4.50 16.22
CA ILE A 47 12.27 -3.52 16.88
C ILE A 47 12.33 -2.17 16.17
N PHE A 48 13.50 -1.57 15.95
CA PHE A 48 13.56 -0.21 15.39
C PHE A 48 13.41 -0.13 13.86
N LEU A 49 14.10 -0.98 13.09
CA LEU A 49 14.05 -0.91 11.61
C LEU A 49 12.80 -1.59 11.04
N GLN A 50 12.52 -2.82 11.46
CA GLN A 50 11.36 -3.59 10.98
C GLN A 50 10.06 -3.23 11.71
N LYS A 51 10.13 -2.45 12.79
CA LYS A 51 8.97 -2.05 13.60
C LYS A 51 8.12 -3.25 14.04
N GLY A 52 8.76 -4.35 14.47
CA GLY A 52 8.09 -5.59 14.90
C GLY A 52 7.14 -5.43 16.11
N TYR A 53 7.05 -4.24 16.69
CA TYR A 53 6.07 -3.87 17.71
C TYR A 53 4.75 -3.33 17.13
N LEU A 54 4.65 -3.17 15.82
CA LEU A 54 3.47 -2.70 15.11
C LEU A 54 2.73 -3.87 14.47
N GLU A 55 1.42 -3.87 14.63
CA GLU A 55 0.51 -4.58 13.75
C GLU A 55 0.30 -3.69 12.51
N ILE A 56 0.70 -4.20 11.35
CA ILE A 56 0.63 -3.46 10.07
C ILE A 56 -0.52 -4.00 9.25
N GLU A 57 -1.34 -3.10 8.71
CA GLU A 57 -2.43 -3.43 7.80
C GLU A 57 -2.50 -2.48 6.61
N THR A 58 -3.18 -2.92 5.55
CA THR A 58 -3.51 -2.10 4.38
C THR A 58 -4.89 -1.48 4.60
N PRO A 59 -5.04 -0.16 4.54
CA PRO A 59 -6.34 0.47 4.74
C PRO A 59 -7.26 0.24 3.54
N LEU A 60 -8.56 0.21 3.82
CA LEU A 60 -9.61 0.35 2.83
C LEU A 60 -9.95 1.82 2.67
N GLY A 61 -10.51 2.20 1.53
CA GLY A 61 -10.97 3.57 1.40
C GLY A 61 -12.07 3.80 0.40
N SER A 62 -12.67 4.98 0.51
CA SER A 62 -13.77 5.47 -0.31
C SER A 62 -13.40 6.83 -0.87
N ILE A 63 -13.85 7.15 -2.08
CA ILE A 63 -13.65 8.46 -2.71
C ILE A 63 -14.97 9.00 -3.20
N ARG A 64 -15.12 10.30 -3.00
CA ARG A 64 -16.16 11.12 -3.58
C ARG A 64 -15.48 12.29 -4.29
N THR A 65 -15.92 12.56 -5.51
CA THR A 65 -15.47 13.72 -6.27
C THR A 65 -16.61 14.70 -6.49
N SER A 66 -16.28 15.97 -6.63
CA SER A 66 -17.21 17.02 -7.03
C SER A 66 -16.51 17.95 -8.00
N LEU A 67 -17.18 18.30 -9.08
CA LEU A 67 -16.70 19.27 -10.05
C LEU A 67 -17.42 20.60 -9.86
N MET A 68 -16.71 21.71 -10.04
CA MET A 68 -17.28 23.04 -10.07
C MET A 68 -16.76 23.79 -11.30
N ALA A 69 -17.68 24.43 -12.02
CA ALA A 69 -17.36 25.26 -13.18
C ALA A 69 -16.65 26.57 -12.77
N PRO A 70 -15.78 27.12 -13.63
CA PRO A 70 -15.18 28.41 -13.39
C PRO A 70 -16.24 29.53 -13.37
N SER A 71 -16.00 30.58 -12.58
CA SER A 71 -16.89 31.75 -12.52
C SER A 71 -16.92 32.54 -13.83
N VAL A 72 -15.82 32.51 -14.59
CA VAL A 72 -15.67 33.14 -15.91
C VAL A 72 -15.02 32.14 -16.86
N TYR A 73 -15.70 31.87 -17.98
CA TYR A 73 -15.17 30.98 -19.01
C TYR A 73 -14.11 31.69 -19.87
N PRO A 74 -13.04 30.99 -20.29
CA PRO A 74 -12.02 31.55 -21.17
C PRO A 74 -12.55 31.76 -22.59
N SER A 75 -12.19 32.89 -23.21
CA SER A 75 -12.72 33.32 -24.52
C SER A 75 -11.76 33.21 -25.71
N ASP A 76 -10.50 32.83 -25.47
CA ASP A 76 -9.42 32.78 -26.47
C ASP A 76 -8.80 31.38 -26.55
N LEU A 77 -9.60 30.38 -26.90
CA LEU A 77 -9.16 28.98 -26.96
C LEU A 77 -8.65 28.62 -28.37
N HIS A 78 -7.38 28.22 -28.49
CA HIS A 78 -6.73 27.92 -29.77
C HIS A 78 -7.31 26.71 -30.53
N TYR A 79 -8.06 25.84 -29.85
CA TYR A 79 -8.74 24.67 -30.43
C TYR A 79 -10.19 24.96 -30.83
N CYS A 80 -10.69 26.18 -30.64
CA CYS A 80 -12.08 26.57 -30.90
C CYS A 80 -12.23 27.41 -32.18
N THR A 81 -12.89 26.84 -33.20
CA THR A 81 -13.08 27.51 -34.51
C THR A 81 -14.02 28.72 -34.45
N ASN A 82 -14.98 28.72 -33.53
CA ASN A 82 -15.96 29.79 -33.35
C ASN A 82 -15.40 31.04 -32.64
N GLN A 83 -14.15 31.03 -32.18
CA GLN A 83 -13.52 32.13 -31.43
C GLN A 83 -12.43 32.88 -32.23
N GLY A 84 -12.23 32.57 -33.52
CA GLY A 84 -11.38 33.35 -34.41
C GLY A 84 -9.86 33.15 -34.24
N GLY A 85 -9.41 32.21 -33.40
CA GLY A 85 -8.01 31.87 -33.17
C GLY A 85 -7.57 30.60 -33.91
N TYR A 86 -7.33 30.68 -35.22
CA TYR A 86 -6.97 29.51 -36.04
C TYR A 86 -5.46 29.24 -36.04
N ASN A 87 -4.97 28.34 -35.17
CA ASN A 87 -3.60 27.83 -35.26
C ASN A 87 -3.44 26.35 -34.83
N SER A 88 -4.53 25.58 -34.75
CA SER A 88 -4.46 24.14 -34.43
C SER A 88 -5.02 23.28 -35.56
N THR A 89 -4.28 22.23 -35.94
CA THR A 89 -4.70 21.20 -36.91
C THR A 89 -6.00 20.49 -36.49
N TYR A 90 -6.35 20.53 -35.21
CA TYR A 90 -7.43 19.76 -34.60
C TYR A 90 -8.63 20.60 -34.17
N ALA A 91 -8.75 21.85 -34.64
CA ALA A 91 -9.77 22.79 -34.18
C ALA A 91 -11.20 22.37 -34.58
N MET A 92 -12.17 22.54 -33.66
CA MET A 92 -13.60 22.30 -33.89
C MET A 92 -14.45 23.35 -33.14
N ASP A 93 -15.76 23.36 -33.42
CA ASP A 93 -16.69 24.25 -32.73
C ASP A 93 -16.75 23.90 -31.24
N CYS A 94 -16.70 24.93 -30.39
CA CYS A 94 -16.72 24.76 -28.95
C CYS A 94 -18.04 25.23 -28.33
N GLN A 95 -18.47 24.52 -27.29
CA GLN A 95 -19.60 24.91 -26.44
C GLN A 95 -19.16 25.02 -24.98
N TYR A 96 -19.82 25.92 -24.24
CA TYR A 96 -19.63 26.10 -22.81
C TYR A 96 -20.71 25.31 -22.07
N TRP A 97 -20.28 24.30 -21.33
CA TRP A 97 -21.15 23.42 -20.54
C TRP A 97 -20.89 23.63 -19.06
N ASP A 98 -21.90 23.43 -18.22
CA ASP A 98 -21.77 23.47 -16.77
C ASP A 98 -21.23 22.13 -16.23
N GLU A 99 -20.96 22.08 -14.92
CA GLU A 99 -20.42 20.90 -14.25
C GLU A 99 -21.28 19.64 -14.42
N ASN A 100 -22.61 19.79 -14.44
CA ASN A 100 -23.55 18.67 -14.56
C ASN A 100 -23.58 18.09 -15.97
N LEU A 101 -23.38 18.92 -16.99
CA LEU A 101 -23.27 18.45 -18.37
C LEU A 101 -21.88 17.88 -18.67
N VAL A 102 -20.82 18.40 -18.07
CA VAL A 102 -19.43 17.92 -18.29
C VAL A 102 -19.23 16.51 -17.73
N VAL A 103 -19.78 16.23 -16.53
CA VAL A 103 -19.57 14.97 -15.81
C VAL A 103 -20.56 13.90 -16.29
N PHE A 104 -20.03 12.84 -16.89
CA PHE A 104 -20.81 11.64 -17.22
C PHE A 104 -19.89 10.42 -17.35
N PRO A 105 -20.24 9.25 -16.78
CA PRO A 105 -21.42 8.98 -15.96
C PRO A 105 -21.35 9.64 -14.58
N VAL A 106 -22.50 9.98 -14.01
CA VAL A 106 -22.59 10.55 -12.66
C VAL A 106 -22.60 9.44 -11.60
N GLY A 107 -21.95 9.68 -10.47
CA GLY A 107 -22.00 8.77 -9.31
C GLY A 107 -21.21 7.46 -9.45
N GLU A 108 -20.24 7.39 -10.37
CA GLU A 108 -19.31 6.26 -10.40
C GLU A 108 -18.45 6.22 -9.12
N GLN A 109 -18.24 5.02 -8.58
CA GLN A 109 -17.34 4.83 -7.44
C GLN A 109 -15.88 4.86 -7.91
N SER A 110 -15.01 5.46 -7.10
CA SER A 110 -13.55 5.47 -7.30
C SER A 110 -13.09 5.91 -8.70
N SER A 111 -13.91 6.68 -9.39
CA SER A 111 -13.58 7.26 -10.69
C SER A 111 -14.29 8.58 -10.88
N PHE A 112 -13.71 9.41 -11.74
CA PHE A 112 -14.26 10.68 -12.14
C PHE A 112 -14.07 10.82 -13.64
N THR A 113 -15.07 11.37 -14.32
CA THR A 113 -15.00 11.56 -15.77
C THR A 113 -15.38 13.00 -16.11
N ALA A 114 -14.55 13.67 -16.89
CA ALA A 114 -14.82 14.97 -17.48
C ALA A 114 -14.81 14.86 -19.00
N THR A 115 -15.91 15.26 -19.64
CA THR A 115 -16.02 15.26 -21.09
C THR A 115 -15.11 16.36 -21.68
N THR A 116 -14.38 16.07 -22.76
CA THR A 116 -13.58 17.04 -23.52
C THR A 116 -14.15 17.27 -24.92
N ARG A 117 -14.72 16.21 -25.52
CA ARG A 117 -15.34 16.24 -26.83
C ARG A 117 -16.63 15.44 -26.82
N VAL A 118 -17.61 15.87 -27.59
CA VAL A 118 -18.84 15.11 -27.76
C VAL A 118 -19.26 15.06 -29.22
N ARG A 119 -19.64 13.86 -29.67
CA ARG A 119 -20.41 13.68 -30.90
C ARG A 119 -21.86 13.46 -30.55
N THR A 120 -22.73 14.24 -31.16
CA THR A 120 -24.16 14.09 -30.94
C THR A 120 -24.83 13.48 -32.16
N TYR A 121 -25.76 12.57 -31.94
CA TYR A 121 -26.55 11.94 -32.97
C TYR A 121 -28.03 12.13 -32.68
N ASN A 122 -28.77 12.73 -33.60
CA ASN A 122 -30.23 12.71 -33.56
C ASN A 122 -30.71 11.48 -34.33
N GLN A 123 -31.33 10.53 -33.64
CA GLN A 123 -31.72 9.24 -34.18
C GLN A 123 -33.22 9.00 -34.09
N VAL A 124 -33.82 8.55 -35.19
CA VAL A 124 -35.24 8.16 -35.24
C VAL A 124 -35.44 6.83 -35.95
N THR A 125 -36.49 6.11 -35.59
CA THR A 125 -37.01 4.98 -36.38
C THR A 125 -38.07 5.49 -37.36
N ILE A 126 -37.85 5.29 -38.66
CA ILE A 126 -38.76 5.79 -39.70
C ILE A 126 -39.76 4.70 -40.07
N GLY A 127 -41.02 4.86 -39.66
CA GLY A 127 -42.14 4.03 -40.14
C GLY A 127 -42.10 2.56 -39.70
N CYS A 128 -41.36 2.22 -38.64
CA CYS A 128 -41.29 0.87 -38.08
C CYS A 128 -41.46 0.87 -36.56
N SER A 129 -41.80 -0.29 -36.02
CA SER A 129 -41.93 -0.56 -34.58
C SER A 129 -40.86 -1.58 -34.17
N PHE A 130 -40.36 -1.51 -32.94
CA PHE A 130 -39.40 -2.49 -32.38
C PHE A 130 -39.98 -3.90 -32.20
N THR A 131 -41.26 -4.10 -32.50
CA THR A 131 -41.85 -5.43 -32.69
C THR A 131 -41.33 -6.12 -33.96
N ASP A 132 -40.89 -5.34 -34.95
CA ASP A 132 -40.25 -5.85 -36.16
C ASP A 132 -38.74 -6.03 -35.92
N PRO A 133 -38.18 -7.24 -36.12
CA PRO A 133 -36.76 -7.50 -35.91
C PRO A 133 -35.82 -6.73 -36.85
N THR A 134 -36.35 -6.15 -37.94
CA THR A 134 -35.59 -5.35 -38.91
C THR A 134 -35.57 -3.86 -38.58
N CYS A 135 -36.37 -3.40 -37.62
CA CYS A 135 -36.47 -1.99 -37.27
C CYS A 135 -35.18 -1.50 -36.60
N ARG A 136 -34.55 -0.47 -37.19
CA ARG A 136 -33.29 0.14 -36.71
C ARG A 136 -33.41 1.66 -36.68
N TYR A 137 -32.65 2.27 -35.78
CA TYR A 137 -32.48 3.72 -35.76
C TYR A 137 -31.72 4.19 -36.99
N THR A 138 -32.10 5.38 -37.48
CA THR A 138 -31.41 6.10 -38.55
C THR A 138 -30.93 7.44 -38.02
N ASN A 139 -29.71 7.85 -38.40
CA ASN A 139 -29.16 9.15 -38.03
C ASN A 139 -29.79 10.22 -38.93
N LEU A 140 -30.43 11.23 -38.34
CA LEU A 140 -30.87 12.42 -39.05
C LEU A 140 -29.74 13.43 -39.16
N ASN A 141 -29.15 13.79 -38.01
CA ASN A 141 -28.09 14.78 -37.91
C ASN A 141 -26.97 14.26 -37.01
N GLU A 142 -25.73 14.65 -37.34
CA GLU A 142 -24.54 14.43 -36.52
C GLU A 142 -23.82 15.77 -36.34
N THR A 143 -23.39 16.06 -35.11
CA THR A 143 -22.47 17.17 -34.83
C THR A 143 -21.32 16.69 -33.96
N ASN A 144 -20.15 17.31 -34.10
CA ASN A 144 -18.97 17.01 -33.31
C ASN A 144 -18.42 18.33 -32.78
N LEU A 145 -18.27 18.43 -31.47
CA LEU A 145 -17.91 19.68 -30.80
C LEU A 145 -17.02 19.42 -29.59
N TYR A 146 -16.20 20.41 -29.24
CA TYR A 146 -15.42 20.41 -28.02
C TYR A 146 -16.13 21.15 -26.89
N LEU A 147 -15.77 20.77 -25.67
CA LEU A 147 -16.13 21.53 -24.48
C LEU A 147 -15.04 22.57 -24.22
N ALA A 148 -15.45 23.82 -24.07
CA ALA A 148 -14.55 24.95 -23.87
C ALA A 148 -14.03 25.02 -22.43
N GLY A 149 -12.72 25.09 -22.27
CA GLY A 149 -12.07 25.43 -21.00
C GLY A 149 -12.22 24.38 -19.89
N VAL A 150 -12.23 23.08 -20.24
CA VAL A 150 -12.34 21.98 -19.26
C VAL A 150 -11.23 22.02 -18.22
N GLU A 151 -10.06 22.54 -18.58
CA GLU A 151 -8.89 22.71 -17.71
C GLU A 151 -9.14 23.69 -16.55
N ASN A 152 -10.07 24.62 -16.71
CA ASN A 152 -10.37 25.66 -15.72
C ASN A 152 -11.39 25.20 -14.67
N PHE A 153 -11.93 23.98 -14.79
CA PHE A 153 -12.82 23.42 -13.78
C PHE A 153 -12.03 23.00 -12.55
N THR A 154 -12.63 23.19 -11.37
CA THR A 154 -12.06 22.79 -10.09
C THR A 154 -12.67 21.47 -9.63
N LEU A 155 -11.81 20.48 -9.42
CA LEU A 155 -12.13 19.17 -8.89
C LEU A 155 -11.83 19.12 -7.39
N MET A 156 -12.84 18.82 -6.59
CA MET A 156 -12.67 18.46 -5.19
C MET A 156 -12.53 16.94 -5.08
N ILE A 157 -11.52 16.48 -4.34
CA ILE A 157 -11.24 15.06 -4.09
C ILE A 157 -11.43 14.82 -2.60
N ASP A 158 -12.55 14.20 -2.23
CA ASP A 158 -12.83 13.81 -0.85
C ASP A 158 -12.58 12.30 -0.71
N HIS A 159 -11.57 11.94 0.07
CA HIS A 159 -11.19 10.55 0.29
C HIS A 159 -11.20 10.19 1.77
N THR A 160 -11.63 8.97 2.08
CA THR A 160 -11.67 8.44 3.45
C THR A 160 -10.86 7.16 3.51
N MET A 161 -10.04 7.04 4.54
CA MET A 161 -9.29 5.85 4.88
C MET A 161 -9.90 5.18 6.12
N TYR A 162 -10.09 3.86 6.06
CA TYR A 162 -10.51 3.03 7.18
C TYR A 162 -9.63 1.78 7.28
N ALA A 163 -9.00 1.60 8.45
CA ALA A 163 -8.12 0.50 8.76
C ALA A 163 -8.85 -0.44 9.75
N PRO A 164 -9.40 -1.58 9.28
CA PRO A 164 -10.38 -2.37 10.04
C PRO A 164 -9.79 -3.11 11.24
N ILE A 165 -8.51 -3.49 11.24
CA ILE A 165 -7.89 -4.20 12.36
C ILE A 165 -7.60 -3.21 13.49
N SER A 166 -7.00 -2.08 13.16
CA SER A 166 -6.67 -1.02 14.11
C SER A 166 -7.86 -0.19 14.56
N GLN A 167 -8.99 -0.25 13.81
CA GLN A 167 -10.21 0.56 13.98
C GLN A 167 -9.93 2.06 13.84
N ILE A 168 -9.05 2.43 12.91
CA ILE A 168 -8.66 3.82 12.65
C ILE A 168 -9.38 4.32 11.41
N GLN A 169 -10.11 5.43 11.54
CA GLN A 169 -10.75 6.12 10.42
C GLN A 169 -10.23 7.55 10.34
N LYS A 170 -9.91 8.00 9.12
CA LYS A 170 -9.49 9.37 8.83
C LYS A 170 -10.07 9.83 7.49
N ASN A 171 -10.54 11.07 7.43
CA ASN A 171 -10.93 11.71 6.17
C ASN A 171 -9.77 12.55 5.63
N ALA A 172 -9.82 12.91 4.36
CA ALA A 172 -8.82 13.74 3.69
C ALA A 172 -8.49 15.00 4.48
N VAL A 173 -9.52 15.70 4.95
CA VAL A 173 -9.42 16.94 5.74
C VAL A 173 -8.66 16.75 7.06
N ASP A 174 -8.68 15.55 7.65
CA ASP A 174 -8.01 15.24 8.91
C ASP A 174 -6.54 14.80 8.71
N LEU A 175 -6.06 14.80 7.48
CA LEU A 175 -4.76 14.27 7.08
C LEU A 175 -3.91 15.38 6.46
N SER A 176 -2.60 15.28 6.66
CA SER A 176 -1.64 16.06 5.86
C SER A 176 -1.15 15.22 4.70
N GLY A 177 -0.85 15.86 3.57
CA GLY A 177 -0.45 15.13 2.38
C GLY A 177 0.41 15.95 1.42
N TYR A 178 0.77 15.32 0.32
CA TYR A 178 1.53 15.93 -0.76
C TYR A 178 1.31 15.16 -2.06
N ILE A 179 1.70 15.74 -3.17
CA ILE A 179 1.68 15.11 -4.48
C ILE A 179 3.11 14.73 -4.81
N ARG A 180 3.31 13.49 -5.22
CA ARG A 180 4.59 13.01 -5.70
C ARG A 180 4.65 13.18 -7.21
N ASN A 181 5.56 14.01 -7.69
CA ASN A 181 5.79 14.20 -9.11
C ASN A 181 6.50 12.97 -9.72
N GLN A 182 6.54 12.89 -11.05
CA GLN A 182 7.25 11.86 -11.80
C GLN A 182 8.76 11.85 -11.53
N ASP A 183 9.33 13.01 -11.18
CA ASP A 183 10.74 13.16 -10.77
C ASP A 183 11.01 12.61 -9.35
N GLY A 184 9.96 12.25 -8.61
CA GLY A 184 10.03 11.71 -7.25
C GLY A 184 10.01 12.75 -6.13
N ASP A 185 9.91 14.03 -6.49
CA ASP A 185 9.81 15.17 -5.57
C ASP A 185 8.40 15.29 -4.96
N ASP A 186 8.37 15.70 -3.69
CA ASP A 186 7.16 15.91 -2.90
C ASP A 186 6.72 17.39 -3.02
N VAL A 187 5.56 17.63 -3.64
CA VAL A 187 5.01 18.96 -3.90
C VAL A 187 3.73 19.18 -3.09
N THR A 188 3.67 20.29 -2.36
CA THR A 188 2.45 20.79 -1.70
C THR A 188 1.89 21.96 -2.50
N LEU A 189 0.58 21.96 -2.76
CA LEU A 189 -0.10 23.05 -3.47
C LEU A 189 -0.84 23.94 -2.47
N ASP A 190 -0.53 25.24 -2.49
CA ASP A 190 -1.21 26.29 -1.72
C ASP A 190 -1.18 27.62 -2.49
N ASP A 191 -1.74 27.61 -3.70
CA ASP A 191 -1.68 28.76 -4.62
C ASP A 191 -2.95 29.63 -4.56
N GLY A 192 -3.78 29.47 -3.51
CA GLY A 192 -5.06 30.16 -3.35
C GLY A 192 -6.22 29.62 -4.20
N LEU A 193 -5.92 28.86 -5.26
CA LEU A 193 -6.91 28.16 -6.11
C LEU A 193 -6.82 26.64 -5.97
N ASN A 194 -5.60 26.11 -5.83
CA ASN A 194 -5.34 24.70 -5.63
C ASN A 194 -4.84 24.50 -4.19
N PHE A 195 -5.46 23.58 -3.46
CA PHE A 195 -5.12 23.20 -2.09
C PHE A 195 -5.04 21.69 -2.03
N ILE A 196 -3.86 21.13 -1.71
CA ILE A 196 -3.72 19.69 -1.50
C ILE A 196 -2.85 19.44 -0.26
N GLY A 197 -3.33 18.56 0.62
CA GLY A 197 -2.51 18.03 1.72
C GLY A 197 -2.41 18.95 2.93
N ILE A 198 -3.29 19.95 3.04
CA ILE A 198 -3.35 20.89 4.17
C ILE A 198 -4.42 20.42 5.15
N GLU A 199 -4.01 20.15 6.39
CA GLU A 199 -4.92 19.71 7.46
C GLU A 199 -5.99 20.78 7.73
N GLY A 200 -7.26 20.38 7.77
CA GLY A 200 -8.42 21.25 7.96
C GLY A 200 -9.00 21.85 6.68
N VAL A 201 -8.38 21.64 5.51
CA VAL A 201 -8.84 22.14 4.21
C VAL A 201 -9.14 20.95 3.28
N PRO A 202 -10.23 20.97 2.51
CA PRO A 202 -10.50 19.93 1.52
C PRO A 202 -9.51 20.01 0.34
N ASP A 203 -9.19 18.85 -0.23
CA ASP A 203 -8.35 18.79 -1.43
C ASP A 203 -9.10 19.30 -2.65
N ILE A 204 -8.61 20.39 -3.23
CA ILE A 204 -9.18 21.05 -4.40
C ILE A 204 -8.06 21.29 -5.41
N ILE A 205 -8.26 20.86 -6.65
CA ILE A 205 -7.31 21.05 -7.74
C ILE A 205 -8.04 21.36 -9.05
N THR A 206 -7.50 22.29 -9.82
CA THR A 206 -7.97 22.54 -11.20
C THR A 206 -7.57 21.40 -12.13
N ILE A 207 -8.43 21.06 -13.10
CA ILE A 207 -8.12 20.00 -14.07
C ILE A 207 -6.83 20.31 -14.83
N GLY A 208 -6.57 21.57 -15.16
CA GLY A 208 -5.32 21.99 -15.81
C GLY A 208 -4.08 21.68 -14.96
N THR A 209 -4.09 22.05 -13.67
CA THR A 209 -2.97 21.74 -12.76
C THR A 209 -2.81 20.22 -12.56
N PHE A 210 -3.92 19.49 -12.45
CA PHE A 210 -3.92 18.03 -12.35
C PHE A 210 -3.26 17.38 -13.58
N LEU A 211 -3.59 17.84 -14.79
CA LEU A 211 -3.01 17.33 -16.03
C LEU A 211 -1.53 17.70 -16.18
N GLN A 212 -1.13 18.90 -15.77
CA GLN A 212 0.28 19.30 -15.73
C GLN A 212 1.10 18.39 -14.82
N MET A 213 0.57 17.99 -13.66
CA MET A 213 1.21 17.03 -12.76
C MET A 213 1.29 15.62 -13.33
N ALA A 214 0.37 15.27 -14.22
CA ALA A 214 0.42 14.02 -14.98
C ALA A 214 1.35 14.10 -16.21
N ASN A 215 1.95 15.27 -16.48
CA ASN A 215 2.69 15.59 -17.70
C ASN A 215 1.86 15.37 -18.98
N ILE A 216 0.58 15.77 -18.93
CA ILE A 216 -0.38 15.64 -20.04
C ILE A 216 -0.78 17.01 -20.53
N ASP A 217 -0.64 17.23 -21.83
CA ASP A 217 -1.22 18.36 -22.55
C ASP A 217 -2.39 17.85 -23.42
N LEU A 218 -3.61 18.35 -23.17
CA LEU A 218 -4.79 17.94 -23.94
C LEU A 218 -4.68 18.30 -25.42
N ASP A 219 -3.99 19.39 -25.76
CA ASP A 219 -3.81 19.81 -27.15
C ASP A 219 -2.61 19.11 -27.82
N GLY A 220 -1.84 18.34 -27.05
CA GLY A 220 -0.78 17.48 -27.51
C GLY A 220 -1.27 16.25 -28.30
N GLN A 221 -0.32 15.52 -28.87
CA GLN A 221 -0.58 14.33 -29.67
C GLN A 221 -1.21 13.19 -28.85
N SER A 222 -2.26 12.55 -29.38
CA SER A 222 -2.94 11.44 -28.73
C SER A 222 -2.03 10.22 -28.52
N LEU A 223 -2.27 9.51 -27.42
CA LEU A 223 -1.58 8.28 -27.04
C LEU A 223 -1.97 7.07 -27.91
N VAL A 224 -3.11 7.14 -28.62
CA VAL A 224 -3.63 6.04 -29.45
C VAL A 224 -3.41 6.32 -30.93
N ASN A 225 -3.67 7.56 -31.37
CA ASN A 225 -3.57 7.95 -32.77
C ASN A 225 -2.81 9.26 -32.93
N ALA A 226 -1.64 9.16 -33.56
CA ALA A 226 -0.77 10.28 -33.88
C ALA A 226 -1.45 11.43 -34.68
N SER A 227 -2.58 11.15 -35.33
CA SER A 227 -3.35 12.10 -36.15
C SER A 227 -4.37 12.92 -35.36
N ASN A 228 -4.56 12.64 -34.06
CA ASN A 228 -5.53 13.30 -33.20
C ASN A 228 -4.83 13.91 -31.98
N SER A 229 -5.51 14.83 -31.29
CA SER A 229 -5.08 15.31 -29.98
C SER A 229 -5.64 14.47 -28.84
N ILE A 230 -5.02 14.57 -27.66
CA ILE A 230 -5.53 13.93 -26.43
C ILE A 230 -6.95 14.44 -26.11
N ARG A 231 -7.25 15.72 -26.35
CA ARG A 231 -8.58 16.31 -26.23
C ARG A 231 -9.62 15.59 -27.09
N TYR A 232 -9.21 15.13 -28.27
CA TYR A 232 -10.09 14.48 -29.22
C TYR A 232 -10.39 13.02 -28.85
N ASP A 233 -9.36 12.22 -28.54
CA ASP A 233 -9.54 10.79 -28.26
C ASP A 233 -9.97 10.55 -26.81
N GLY A 234 -9.53 11.40 -25.88
CA GLY A 234 -9.65 11.22 -24.43
C GLY A 234 -8.43 10.52 -23.85
N VAL A 235 -8.33 10.49 -22.51
CA VAL A 235 -7.22 9.87 -21.79
C VAL A 235 -7.70 9.28 -20.47
N ILE A 236 -7.09 8.17 -20.06
CA ILE A 236 -7.31 7.58 -18.74
C ILE A 236 -6.08 7.86 -17.87
N VAL A 237 -6.31 8.38 -16.67
CA VAL A 237 -5.27 8.73 -15.70
C VAL A 237 -5.53 7.98 -14.40
N MET A 238 -4.51 7.31 -13.87
CA MET A 238 -4.56 6.64 -12.57
C MET A 238 -4.01 7.57 -11.49
N VAL A 239 -4.71 7.62 -10.36
CA VAL A 239 -4.31 8.36 -9.17
C VAL A 239 -4.19 7.38 -8.01
N PHE A 240 -2.97 7.16 -7.55
CA PHE A 240 -2.68 6.34 -6.38
C PHE A 240 -2.65 7.22 -5.14
N ILE A 241 -3.56 6.98 -4.20
CA ILE A 241 -3.56 7.58 -2.87
C ILE A 241 -2.91 6.57 -1.92
N THR A 242 -1.71 6.87 -1.44
CA THR A 242 -0.98 6.00 -0.50
C THR A 242 -1.00 6.60 0.89
N TYR A 243 -1.60 5.90 1.84
CA TYR A 243 -1.65 6.32 3.24
C TYR A 243 -0.53 5.68 4.06
N SER A 244 0.06 6.43 4.99
CA SER A 244 0.90 5.83 6.04
C SER A 244 1.06 6.73 7.26
N ASN A 245 1.14 6.09 8.42
CA ASN A 245 1.57 6.68 9.69
C ASN A 245 2.91 6.11 10.18
N THR A 246 3.53 5.26 9.37
CA THR A 246 4.78 4.56 9.69
C THR A 246 6.01 5.33 9.21
N PHE A 247 5.86 6.53 8.65
CA PHE A 247 7.01 7.36 8.27
C PHE A 247 7.79 7.90 9.48
N SER A 248 7.10 8.17 10.59
CA SER A 248 7.69 8.74 11.79
C SER A 248 7.62 7.76 12.96
N GLN A 249 8.25 8.13 14.09
CA GLN A 249 8.06 7.41 15.36
C GLN A 249 6.71 7.76 16.02
N ASN A 250 6.10 8.89 15.63
CA ASN A 250 4.78 9.29 16.10
C ASN A 250 3.70 8.64 15.21
N LEU A 251 3.12 7.55 15.72
CA LEU A 251 2.06 6.79 15.02
C LEU A 251 0.75 7.55 14.87
N ASN A 252 0.58 8.69 15.55
CA ASN A 252 -0.61 9.54 15.40
C ASN A 252 -0.51 10.50 14.21
N SER A 253 0.67 10.63 13.59
CA SER A 253 0.87 11.46 12.41
C SER A 253 0.58 10.64 11.15
N PHE A 254 -0.66 10.72 10.67
CA PHE A 254 -1.06 10.11 9.40
C PHE A 254 -0.78 11.05 8.25
N LYS A 255 -0.24 10.49 7.16
CA LYS A 255 -0.04 11.21 5.91
C LYS A 255 -0.57 10.43 4.73
N TYR A 256 -0.94 11.13 3.68
CA TYR A 256 -1.18 10.52 2.37
C TYR A 256 -0.33 11.16 1.29
N SER A 257 -0.13 10.44 0.20
CA SER A 257 0.51 10.99 -1.00
C SER A 257 -0.30 10.63 -2.24
N TYR A 258 -0.48 11.60 -3.14
CA TYR A 258 -0.98 11.34 -4.49
C TYR A 258 0.18 11.00 -5.42
N TYR A 259 -0.01 10.00 -6.28
CA TYR A 259 0.86 9.74 -7.42
C TYR A 259 -0.01 9.58 -8.67
N ILE A 260 0.26 10.38 -9.69
CA ILE A 260 -0.62 10.55 -10.86
C ILE A 260 0.13 10.04 -12.09
N GLN A 261 -0.49 9.13 -12.84
CA GLN A 261 0.14 8.55 -14.02
C GLN A 261 -0.90 8.25 -15.12
N PRO A 262 -0.68 8.68 -16.39
CA PRO A 262 -1.51 8.27 -17.51
C PRO A 262 -1.39 6.76 -17.81
N ILE A 263 -2.47 6.17 -18.33
CA ILE A 263 -2.41 4.83 -18.93
C ILE A 263 -1.96 4.98 -20.39
N GLU A 264 -0.86 4.31 -20.72
CA GLU A 264 -0.32 4.28 -22.08
C GLU A 264 -1.33 3.67 -23.08
N GLU A 265 -1.32 4.17 -24.31
CA GLU A 265 -2.15 3.68 -25.43
C GLU A 265 -3.65 3.56 -25.09
N SER A 266 -4.18 4.46 -24.27
CA SER A 266 -5.59 4.46 -23.85
C SER A 266 -6.37 5.65 -24.38
N GLU A 267 -7.63 5.40 -24.76
CA GLU A 267 -8.66 6.42 -25.01
C GLU A 267 -9.85 6.16 -24.10
N PHE A 268 -10.64 7.20 -23.82
CA PHE A 268 -11.87 7.06 -23.06
C PHE A 268 -13.08 7.56 -23.84
N THR A 269 -14.07 6.68 -24.00
CA THR A 269 -15.34 6.98 -24.66
C THR A 269 -16.51 6.40 -23.87
N VAL A 270 -17.61 7.16 -23.76
CA VAL A 270 -18.86 6.71 -23.16
C VAL A 270 -20.07 7.21 -23.96
N ILE A 271 -21.16 6.44 -23.98
CA ILE A 271 -22.38 6.76 -24.72
C ILE A 271 -23.51 7.06 -23.72
N GLU A 272 -24.13 8.22 -23.87
CA GLU A 272 -25.31 8.65 -23.13
C GLU A 272 -26.50 8.79 -24.09
N PRO A 273 -27.50 7.89 -24.01
CA PRO A 273 -28.75 8.04 -24.77
C PRO A 273 -29.79 8.82 -23.97
N ILE A 274 -30.39 9.84 -24.60
CA ILE A 274 -31.56 10.56 -24.11
C ILE A 274 -32.72 10.25 -25.05
N PHE A 275 -33.77 9.61 -24.52
CA PHE A 275 -34.98 9.34 -25.31
C PHE A 275 -35.87 10.57 -25.35
N GLY A 276 -36.53 10.78 -26.49
CA GLY A 276 -37.47 11.88 -26.68
C GLY A 276 -38.79 11.63 -25.95
N SER A 277 -39.91 11.91 -26.62
CA SER A 277 -41.23 11.57 -26.09
C SER A 277 -41.48 10.05 -26.00
N ASP A 278 -40.73 9.26 -26.76
CA ASP A 278 -40.88 7.83 -26.87
C ASP A 278 -39.55 7.14 -27.20
N ILE A 279 -39.58 5.82 -27.30
CA ILE A 279 -38.40 5.02 -27.68
C ILE A 279 -38.08 5.10 -29.18
N THR A 280 -38.94 5.69 -30.02
CA THR A 280 -38.69 5.78 -31.47
C THR A 280 -37.72 6.90 -31.83
N SER A 281 -37.60 7.90 -30.95
CA SER A 281 -36.72 9.05 -31.09
C SER A 281 -35.72 9.12 -29.94
N ARG A 282 -34.44 9.28 -30.25
CA ARG A 282 -33.39 9.47 -29.24
C ARG A 282 -32.29 10.40 -29.70
N TYR A 283 -31.72 11.11 -28.74
CA TYR A 283 -30.52 11.91 -28.88
C TYR A 283 -29.37 11.19 -28.19
N ILE A 284 -28.27 10.93 -28.88
CA ILE A 284 -27.10 10.26 -28.30
C ILE A 284 -25.97 11.26 -28.14
N PHE A 285 -25.39 11.34 -26.95
CA PHE A 285 -24.07 11.92 -26.74
C PHE A 285 -23.02 10.80 -26.70
N LYS A 286 -22.17 10.72 -27.71
CA LYS A 286 -20.94 9.93 -27.68
C LYS A 286 -19.82 10.82 -27.18
N ARG A 287 -19.53 10.71 -25.88
CA ARG A 287 -18.61 11.55 -25.12
C ARG A 287 -17.22 10.93 -25.11
N HIS A 288 -16.21 11.76 -25.33
CA HIS A 288 -14.81 11.46 -25.13
C HIS A 288 -14.26 12.41 -24.08
N GLY A 289 -13.27 11.99 -23.31
CA GLY A 289 -12.87 12.79 -22.17
C GLY A 289 -11.69 12.28 -21.36
N LEU A 290 -11.45 12.99 -20.27
CA LEU A 290 -10.56 12.59 -19.20
C LEU A 290 -11.31 11.63 -18.27
N ARG A 291 -10.78 10.43 -18.07
CA ARG A 291 -11.22 9.52 -17.01
C ARG A 291 -10.11 9.41 -15.96
N ILE A 292 -10.42 9.77 -14.74
CA ILE A 292 -9.55 9.62 -13.57
C ILE A 292 -9.99 8.37 -12.82
N LEU A 293 -9.07 7.45 -12.58
CA LEU A 293 -9.26 6.23 -11.80
C LEU A 293 -8.48 6.36 -10.49
N PHE A 294 -9.16 6.21 -9.36
CA PHE A 294 -8.52 6.33 -8.07
C PHE A 294 -8.25 4.96 -7.44
N PHE A 295 -7.02 4.77 -6.97
CA PHE A 295 -6.58 3.57 -6.26
C PHE A 295 -6.10 3.96 -4.88
N GLN A 296 -6.66 3.32 -3.85
CA GLN A 296 -6.30 3.60 -2.47
C GLN A 296 -5.50 2.43 -1.90
N THR A 297 -4.34 2.73 -1.34
CA THR A 297 -3.45 1.75 -0.71
C THR A 297 -2.69 2.39 0.44
N GLY A 298 -1.89 1.63 1.17
CA GLY A 298 -1.12 2.19 2.27
C GLY A 298 -0.60 1.17 3.26
N THR A 299 0.14 1.67 4.24
CA THR A 299 0.63 0.90 5.39
C THR A 299 0.29 1.65 6.67
N ILE A 300 -0.68 1.12 7.40
CA ILE A 300 -1.09 1.66 8.69
C ILE A 300 -0.56 0.74 9.79
N GLY A 301 0.22 1.31 10.69
CA GLY A 301 0.78 0.61 11.84
C GLY A 301 0.12 1.08 13.13
N LYS A 302 -0.32 0.13 13.96
CA LYS A 302 -0.77 0.39 15.33
C LYS A 302 0.12 -0.38 16.30
N PHE A 303 0.46 0.23 17.42
CA PHE A 303 1.18 -0.49 18.47
C PHE A 303 0.33 -1.66 18.98
N GLU A 304 0.90 -2.85 18.95
CA GLU A 304 0.26 -4.05 19.43
C GLU A 304 1.22 -4.85 20.31
N PHE A 305 0.83 -5.09 21.56
CA PHE A 305 1.69 -5.78 22.52
C PHE A 305 1.97 -7.23 22.12
N GLN A 306 1.02 -7.89 21.45
CA GLN A 306 1.20 -9.26 20.96
C GLN A 306 2.29 -9.34 19.88
N SER A 307 2.28 -8.42 18.91
CA SER A 307 3.34 -8.31 17.90
C SER A 307 4.73 -8.08 18.53
N LEU A 308 4.82 -7.20 19.53
CA LEU A 308 6.06 -7.00 20.30
C LEU A 308 6.51 -8.29 21.01
N LEU A 309 5.60 -9.01 21.65
CA LEU A 309 5.90 -10.25 22.36
C LEU A 309 6.39 -11.34 21.40
N LEU A 310 5.74 -11.49 20.25
CA LEU A 310 6.16 -12.44 19.21
C LEU A 310 7.58 -12.14 18.72
N THR A 311 7.89 -10.86 18.48
CA THR A 311 9.23 -10.41 18.12
C THR A 311 10.28 -10.78 19.19
N PHE A 312 9.95 -10.59 20.47
CA PHE A 312 10.83 -11.00 21.57
C PHE A 312 11.01 -12.53 21.67
N VAL A 313 9.94 -13.30 21.51
CA VAL A 313 9.99 -14.77 21.57
C VAL A 313 10.89 -15.32 20.47
N SER A 314 10.76 -14.82 19.23
CA SER A 314 11.67 -15.18 18.13
C SER A 314 13.13 -14.85 18.48
N GLY A 315 13.37 -13.68 19.10
CA GLY A 315 14.69 -13.28 19.58
C GLY A 315 15.28 -14.20 20.66
N MET A 316 14.46 -14.64 21.63
CA MET A 316 14.89 -15.61 22.66
C MET A 316 15.30 -16.95 22.05
N GLY A 317 14.64 -17.38 20.97
CA GLY A 317 15.03 -18.59 20.22
C GLY A 317 16.45 -18.50 19.67
N LEU A 318 16.83 -17.36 19.08
CA LEU A 318 18.19 -17.12 18.59
C LEU A 318 19.24 -17.18 19.70
N LEU A 319 18.92 -16.65 20.89
CA LEU A 319 19.82 -16.73 22.06
C LEU A 319 20.07 -18.18 22.49
N ALA A 320 19.03 -19.02 22.48
CA ALA A 320 19.18 -20.45 22.79
C ALA A 320 20.06 -21.17 21.75
N VAL A 321 19.89 -20.86 20.46
CA VAL A 321 20.72 -21.41 19.37
C VAL A 321 22.19 -21.02 19.54
N SER A 322 22.48 -19.78 19.94
CA SER A 322 23.84 -19.36 20.25
C SER A 322 24.50 -20.25 21.30
N THR A 323 23.82 -20.53 22.41
CA THR A 323 24.33 -21.41 23.46
C THR A 323 24.65 -22.81 22.93
N ILE A 324 23.77 -23.37 22.09
CA ILE A 324 23.99 -24.69 21.46
C ILE A 324 25.24 -24.66 20.57
N VAL A 325 25.45 -23.59 19.80
CA VAL A 325 26.63 -23.45 18.94
C VAL A 325 27.91 -23.39 19.78
N VAL A 326 27.95 -22.55 20.83
CA VAL A 326 29.10 -22.46 21.74
C VAL A 326 29.39 -23.81 22.40
N ASP A 327 28.34 -24.53 22.80
CA ASP A 327 28.45 -25.86 23.37
C ASP A 327 29.07 -26.88 22.40
N GLN A 328 28.65 -26.88 21.13
CA GLN A 328 29.24 -27.77 20.12
C GLN A 328 30.69 -27.42 19.85
N LEU A 329 31.05 -26.14 19.83
CA LEU A 329 32.43 -25.69 19.68
C LEU A 329 33.31 -26.17 20.86
N ALA A 330 32.80 -26.08 22.09
CA ALA A 330 33.49 -26.57 23.28
C ALA A 330 33.78 -28.07 23.21
N ILE A 331 32.78 -28.88 22.84
CA ILE A 331 32.86 -30.35 22.95
C ILE A 331 33.50 -31.00 21.73
N ARG A 332 33.47 -30.37 20.54
CA ARG A 332 33.98 -30.99 19.31
C ARG A 332 35.29 -30.39 18.81
N ILE A 333 35.47 -29.07 18.93
CA ILE A 333 36.54 -28.34 18.21
C ILE A 333 37.70 -27.97 19.13
N LEU A 334 37.46 -27.45 20.34
CA LEU A 334 38.54 -26.94 21.18
C LEU A 334 39.51 -28.04 21.65
N PRO A 335 40.81 -27.72 21.88
CA PRO A 335 41.82 -28.70 22.30
C PRO A 335 41.45 -29.44 23.59
N GLN A 336 40.80 -28.75 24.53
CA GLN A 336 40.36 -29.28 25.82
C GLN A 336 38.99 -29.98 25.79
N ARG A 337 38.51 -30.36 24.59
CA ARG A 337 37.19 -30.98 24.37
C ARG A 337 36.85 -32.15 25.29
N LYS A 338 37.82 -33.03 25.60
CA LYS A 338 37.61 -34.19 26.48
C LYS A 338 37.24 -33.75 27.90
N SER A 339 37.91 -32.71 28.40
CA SER A 339 37.65 -32.14 29.72
C SER A 339 36.28 -31.44 29.77
N TYR A 340 35.93 -30.64 28.75
CA TYR A 340 34.58 -30.05 28.68
C TYR A 340 33.48 -31.13 28.62
N SER A 341 33.71 -32.20 27.85
CA SER A 341 32.79 -33.33 27.75
C SER A 341 32.60 -34.06 29.08
N SER A 342 33.68 -34.31 29.83
CA SER A 342 33.59 -34.99 31.14
C SER A 342 32.87 -34.17 32.20
N PHE A 343 32.93 -32.84 32.12
CA PHE A 343 32.17 -31.98 33.04
C PHE A 343 30.71 -31.79 32.62
N LYS A 344 30.41 -31.75 31.32
CA LYS A 344 29.05 -31.59 30.82
C LYS A 344 28.21 -32.85 30.93
N PHE A 345 28.79 -34.00 30.60
CA PHE A 345 28.07 -35.28 30.59
C PHE A 345 28.47 -36.11 31.80
N GLN A 346 27.49 -36.42 32.66
CA GLN A 346 27.64 -37.42 33.71
C GLN A 346 27.18 -38.76 33.13
N VAL A 347 28.13 -39.64 32.82
CA VAL A 347 27.82 -41.00 32.36
C VAL A 347 27.58 -41.86 33.61
N THR A 348 26.35 -42.31 33.80
CA THR A 348 26.05 -43.35 34.78
C THR A 348 26.55 -44.69 34.26
N GLU A 349 27.07 -45.54 35.14
CA GLU A 349 27.29 -46.94 34.79
C GLU A 349 25.96 -47.54 34.34
N GLY A 350 25.99 -48.37 33.29
CA GLY A 350 24.80 -49.13 32.92
C GLY A 350 24.30 -49.91 34.13
N MET A 351 23.01 -50.20 34.21
CA MET A 351 22.44 -51.06 35.27
C MET A 351 22.87 -52.54 35.11
N GLN A 352 24.10 -52.77 34.68
CA GLN A 352 24.80 -54.05 34.68
C GLN A 352 26.17 -53.82 35.35
N PRO A 353 26.57 -54.67 36.30
CA PRO A 353 27.77 -54.44 37.09
C PRO A 353 29.01 -54.59 36.20
N MET A 354 29.73 -53.50 35.96
CA MET A 354 31.09 -53.56 35.42
C MET A 354 32.01 -52.58 36.15
N LYS A 355 33.21 -53.06 36.48
CA LYS A 355 34.29 -52.31 37.12
C LYS A 355 34.68 -51.09 36.27
N LYS A 356 34.60 -49.91 36.88
CA LYS A 356 35.04 -48.64 36.30
C LYS A 356 36.53 -48.64 35.98
N ILE A 357 36.89 -48.41 34.71
CA ILE A 357 38.26 -48.11 34.28
C ILE A 357 38.28 -46.63 33.89
N ILE A 358 39.16 -45.84 34.53
CA ILE A 358 39.39 -44.43 34.21
C ILE A 358 40.79 -44.33 33.60
N THR A 359 40.87 -43.91 32.35
CA THR A 359 42.14 -43.62 31.65
C THR A 359 42.47 -42.13 31.74
N ASN A 360 43.72 -41.82 32.08
CA ASN A 360 44.23 -40.45 32.07
C ASN A 360 44.86 -40.10 30.71
N ASP A 361 45.19 -38.82 30.46
CA ASP A 361 45.63 -38.31 29.13
C ASP A 361 46.95 -38.92 28.57
N LYS A 362 47.57 -39.88 29.25
CA LYS A 362 48.72 -40.67 28.76
C LYS A 362 48.41 -42.15 28.49
N GLY A 363 47.18 -42.62 28.72
CA GLY A 363 46.76 -43.98 28.37
C GLY A 363 47.05 -45.09 29.39
N ASP A 364 47.51 -44.75 30.60
CA ASP A 364 47.73 -45.74 31.67
C ASP A 364 46.53 -45.84 32.63
N ASP A 365 46.17 -47.07 33.00
CA ASP A 365 45.10 -47.42 33.93
C ASP A 365 45.57 -47.28 35.39
N VAL A 366 44.87 -46.49 36.20
CA VAL A 366 45.13 -46.38 37.65
C VAL A 366 43.95 -46.93 38.44
N MET A 367 44.15 -48.08 39.08
CA MET A 367 43.23 -48.71 40.02
C MET A 367 43.42 -48.11 41.42
N TYR A 368 42.38 -47.51 41.99
CA TYR A 368 42.27 -47.32 43.44
C TYR A 368 41.19 -48.26 43.98
N SER A 369 41.60 -49.21 44.82
CA SER A 369 40.71 -50.02 45.63
C SER A 369 40.27 -49.27 46.88
N ASN A 370 38.96 -49.29 47.11
CA ASN A 370 38.25 -49.09 48.39
C ASN A 370 38.38 -47.72 49.08
N ILE A 371 37.24 -47.01 49.16
CA ILE A 371 36.70 -46.59 50.46
C ILE A 371 35.18 -46.84 50.41
N GLU A 372 34.75 -47.86 51.17
CA GLU A 372 33.37 -48.04 51.59
C GLU A 372 32.95 -46.91 52.54
N ASN A 373 31.67 -46.55 52.47
CA ASN A 373 30.91 -45.69 53.40
C ASN A 373 31.05 -44.17 53.22
N LEU A 374 30.07 -43.59 52.52
CA LEU A 374 29.17 -42.54 53.02
C LEU A 374 27.97 -42.38 52.08
#